data_AF-A0A3R7YJC7-F1
#
_entry.id   AF-A0A3R7YJC7-F1
#
_cell.length_a   1.000
_cell.length_b   1.000
_cell.length_c   1.000
_cell.angle_alpha   90.00
_cell.angle_beta   90.00
_cell.angle_gamma   90.00
#
_symmetry.space_group_name_H-M   'P 1'
#
loop_
_entity.id
_entity.type
_entity.pdbx_description
1 polymer ?
#
loop_
_entity_poly.entity_id
_entity_poly.type
_entity_poly.pdbx_seq_one_letter_code
_entity_poly.pdbx_strand_id
1 'polypeptide(L)'
;MRGVAAVNAIAGVRRRRQILVLGNGAAGAEKQALALASKLQLFLPSHENVSVAMCRVPYATRLHASLPPIAHVFLARCSLDPWIGYASFIPTSPPDVVIGCGRSTVALCAGFKQAFPSVFNIQIQHPRVNLRYFDAVVAPFHDFPSTMSQHGRPPPSNVHLTPGTVCDISRASLASARQAWLDDPSSWAHLPSPKIAVLVGGSCRGYSFTLGMPITPTLFSMTCSPNPFMGFLAHAAAIVATPDSISMVTEAIASGMPTFVCDSHLTTVHMYSVPYTTKCTLFMPRLERWFGGPVTLGSNVI
;
A
#
# COMPACT_ATOMS: atom_id res chain seq x y z
N MET A 1 -12.36 44.72 -43.90
CA MET A 1 -12.47 43.25 -43.73
C MET A 1 -11.14 42.59 -44.04
N ARG A 2 -10.28 42.39 -43.05
CA ARG A 2 -9.12 41.47 -43.06
C ARG A 2 -8.59 41.43 -41.63
N GLY A 3 -8.72 40.29 -40.96
CA GLY A 3 -8.09 40.09 -39.64
C GLY A 3 -8.95 39.36 -38.60
N VAL A 4 -9.38 38.12 -38.86
CA VAL A 4 -9.82 37.18 -37.79
C VAL A 4 -9.46 35.72 -38.13
N ALA A 5 -8.37 35.47 -38.87
CA ALA A 5 -8.03 34.10 -39.31
C ALA A 5 -6.55 33.74 -39.07
N ALA A 6 -5.98 34.20 -37.95
CA ALA A 6 -4.59 33.87 -37.60
C ALA A 6 -4.37 33.77 -36.08
N VAL A 7 -5.15 32.94 -35.39
CA VAL A 7 -4.77 32.41 -34.06
C VAL A 7 -5.27 30.96 -33.92
N ASN A 8 -4.98 30.10 -34.89
CA ASN A 8 -5.27 28.66 -34.80
C ASN A 8 -4.16 27.88 -35.53
N ALA A 9 -2.94 27.94 -34.99
CA ALA A 9 -1.85 27.02 -35.33
C ALA A 9 -0.67 27.19 -34.35
N ILE A 10 -0.87 26.87 -33.07
CA ILE A 10 0.24 26.41 -32.22
C ILE A 10 -0.05 24.95 -31.96
N ALA A 11 0.75 24.09 -32.56
CA ALA A 11 0.66 22.65 -32.49
C ALA A 11 0.59 22.15 -31.04
N GLY A 12 -0.59 21.70 -30.62
CA GLY A 12 -0.81 20.40 -29.96
C GLY A 12 0.10 19.94 -28.81
N VAL A 13 0.66 20.81 -27.96
CA VAL A 13 1.29 20.34 -26.72
C VAL A 13 0.19 19.89 -25.76
N ARG A 14 -0.15 18.60 -25.76
CA ARG A 14 -1.04 18.01 -24.76
C ARG A 14 -0.44 18.27 -23.37
N ARG A 15 -1.18 18.97 -22.51
CA ARG A 15 -0.78 19.23 -21.11
C ARG A 15 -0.40 17.91 -20.44
N ARG A 16 0.82 17.85 -19.89
CA ARG A 16 1.31 16.71 -19.09
C ARG A 16 0.41 16.54 -17.87
N ARG A 17 -0.19 15.36 -17.69
CA ARG A 17 -1.01 15.05 -16.52
C ARG A 17 -0.11 14.71 -15.34
N GLN A 18 -0.44 15.19 -14.16
CA GLN A 18 0.32 14.93 -12.93
C GLN A 18 -0.49 14.12 -11.93
N ILE A 19 0.07 12.99 -11.51
CA ILE A 19 -0.39 12.21 -10.37
C ILE A 19 0.58 12.49 -9.21
N LEU A 20 0.05 13.06 -8.13
CA LEU A 20 0.80 13.31 -6.91
C LEU A 20 0.44 12.28 -5.84
N VAL A 21 1.41 11.48 -5.43
CA VAL A 21 1.29 10.56 -4.29
C VAL A 21 1.73 11.29 -3.02
N LEU A 22 0.86 11.27 -2.00
CA LEU A 22 1.17 11.83 -0.69
C LEU A 22 1.78 10.73 0.18
N GLY A 23 3.08 10.85 0.43
CA GLY A 23 3.84 9.93 1.27
C GLY A 23 3.72 10.27 2.75
N ASN A 24 3.89 9.25 3.59
CA ASN A 24 3.88 9.36 5.05
C ASN A 24 5.07 8.67 5.73
N GLY A 25 6.04 8.17 4.96
CA GLY A 25 7.19 7.41 5.43
C GLY A 25 6.90 5.95 5.80
N ALA A 26 5.63 5.52 5.79
CA ALA A 26 5.27 4.13 6.05
C ALA A 26 5.30 3.32 4.76
N ALA A 27 6.27 2.42 4.63
CA ALA A 27 6.52 1.66 3.40
C ALA A 27 5.27 0.95 2.84
N GLY A 28 4.45 0.34 3.71
CA GLY A 28 3.22 -0.34 3.28
C GLY A 28 2.15 0.60 2.70
N ALA A 29 2.03 1.82 3.23
CA ALA A 29 1.07 2.81 2.72
C ALA A 29 1.57 3.44 1.41
N GLU A 30 2.85 3.81 1.35
CA GLU A 30 3.44 4.41 0.15
C GLU A 30 3.46 3.43 -1.02
N LYS A 31 3.79 2.15 -0.78
CA LYS A 31 3.70 1.09 -1.80
C LYS A 31 2.30 0.97 -2.40
N GLN A 32 1.25 1.01 -1.57
CA GLN A 32 -0.14 0.95 -2.05
C GLN A 32 -0.48 2.13 -2.97
N ALA A 33 -0.12 3.35 -2.53
CA ALA A 33 -0.40 4.56 -3.30
C ALA A 33 0.38 4.61 -4.62
N LEU A 34 1.66 4.20 -4.60
CA LEU A 34 2.49 4.09 -5.79
C LEU A 34 2.00 2.99 -6.74
N ALA A 35 1.60 1.83 -6.24
CA ALA A 35 1.02 0.76 -7.05
C ALA A 35 -0.23 1.24 -7.80
N LEU A 36 -1.12 1.95 -7.10
CA LEU A 36 -2.30 2.55 -7.74
C LEU A 36 -1.91 3.61 -8.77
N ALA A 37 -0.97 4.50 -8.44
CA ALA A 37 -0.49 5.54 -9.34
C ALA A 37 0.11 4.97 -10.63
N SER A 38 0.97 3.95 -10.54
CA SER A 38 1.58 3.28 -11.68
C SER A 38 0.55 2.60 -12.57
N LYS A 39 -0.47 1.94 -11.99
CA LYS A 39 -1.55 1.37 -12.80
C LYS A 39 -2.37 2.46 -13.47
N LEU A 40 -2.78 3.50 -12.73
CA LEU A 40 -3.53 4.62 -13.30
C LEU A 40 -2.76 5.28 -14.46
N GLN A 41 -1.45 5.44 -14.33
CA GLN A 41 -0.59 5.97 -15.40
C GLN A 41 -0.80 5.20 -16.71
N LEU A 42 -0.81 3.85 -16.66
CA LEU A 42 -0.99 2.98 -17.83
C LEU A 42 -2.41 3.05 -18.42
N PHE A 43 -3.42 3.27 -17.58
CA PHE A 43 -4.83 3.34 -18.01
C PHE A 43 -5.23 4.71 -18.55
N LEU A 44 -4.51 5.78 -18.21
CA LEU A 44 -4.83 7.11 -18.71
C LEU A 44 -4.45 7.25 -20.20
N PRO A 45 -5.33 7.84 -21.05
CA PRO A 45 -4.99 8.13 -22.43
C PRO A 45 -3.71 8.97 -22.53
N SER A 46 -2.79 8.60 -23.43
CA SER A 46 -1.47 9.23 -23.54
C SER A 46 -0.60 9.04 -22.28
N HIS A 47 -0.50 7.80 -21.77
CA HIS A 47 0.30 7.45 -20.58
C HIS A 47 1.74 7.99 -20.60
N GLU A 48 2.36 8.13 -21.79
CA GLU A 48 3.67 8.77 -21.99
C GLU A 48 3.76 10.20 -21.44
N ASN A 49 2.62 10.91 -21.39
CA ASN A 49 2.50 12.28 -20.89
C ASN A 49 1.94 12.36 -19.47
N VAL A 50 1.98 11.27 -18.70
CA VAL A 50 1.57 11.26 -17.29
C VAL A 50 2.82 11.14 -16.41
N SER A 51 3.05 12.10 -15.51
CA SER A 51 4.11 12.00 -14.50
C SER A 51 3.54 11.57 -13.16
N VAL A 52 4.21 10.63 -12.50
CA VAL A 52 3.97 10.26 -11.11
C VAL A 52 5.08 10.86 -10.26
N ALA A 53 4.72 11.61 -9.23
CA ALA A 53 5.64 12.12 -8.23
C ALA A 53 5.13 11.78 -6.83
N MET A 54 6.04 11.52 -5.89
CA MET A 54 5.69 11.36 -4.48
C MET A 54 6.23 12.53 -3.67
N CYS A 55 5.40 13.10 -2.81
CA CYS A 55 5.78 14.15 -1.88
C CYS A 55 5.41 13.75 -0.46
N ARG A 56 6.33 13.93 0.49
CA ARG A 56 6.07 13.77 1.92
C ARG A 56 5.97 15.16 2.53
N VAL A 57 4.79 15.51 3.04
CA VAL A 57 4.56 16.80 3.70
C VAL A 57 4.56 16.58 5.21
N PRO A 58 5.60 17.02 5.94
CA PRO A 58 5.65 16.84 7.38
C PRO A 58 4.68 17.79 8.09
N TYR A 59 4.25 17.41 9.29
CA TYR A 59 3.53 18.32 10.18
C TYR A 59 4.47 19.42 10.68
N ALA A 60 3.94 20.64 10.84
CA ALA A 60 4.72 21.79 11.32
C ALA A 60 5.22 21.60 12.76
N THR A 61 4.45 20.88 13.59
CA THR A 61 4.81 20.63 15.00
C THR A 61 4.39 19.22 15.43
N ARG A 62 4.94 18.74 16.56
CA ARG A 62 4.53 17.47 17.18
C ARG A 62 3.07 17.48 17.64
N LEU A 63 2.55 18.64 18.02
CA LEU A 63 1.14 18.81 18.40
C LEU A 63 0.25 18.54 17.19
N HIS A 64 0.58 19.10 16.02
CA HIS A 64 -0.15 18.80 14.79
C HIS A 64 -0.06 17.31 14.41
N ALA A 65 1.09 16.68 14.62
CA ALA A 65 1.26 15.25 14.36
C ALA A 65 0.42 14.33 15.27
N SER A 66 0.03 14.79 16.48
CA SER A 66 -0.80 14.01 17.41
C SER A 66 -2.30 14.17 17.16
N LEU A 67 -2.72 15.22 16.46
CA LEU A 67 -4.14 15.46 16.16
C LEU A 67 -4.70 14.39 15.20
N PRO A 68 -5.96 13.95 15.40
CA PRO A 68 -6.63 13.08 14.45
C PRO A 68 -6.98 13.87 13.16
N PRO A 69 -7.13 13.19 12.00
CA PRO A 69 -7.43 13.87 10.73
C PRO A 69 -8.69 14.73 10.78
N ILE A 70 -9.72 14.31 11.54
CA ILE A 70 -10.95 15.09 11.67
C ILE A 70 -10.71 16.47 12.31
N ALA A 71 -9.77 16.57 13.25
CA ALA A 71 -9.41 17.83 13.87
C ALA A 71 -8.69 18.75 12.88
N HIS A 72 -7.77 18.22 12.06
CA HIS A 72 -7.13 18.97 10.98
C HIS A 72 -8.14 19.49 9.96
N VAL A 73 -9.07 18.64 9.51
CA VAL A 73 -10.14 19.04 8.58
C VAL A 73 -11.05 20.10 9.18
N PHE A 74 -11.36 20.02 10.48
CA PHE A 74 -12.13 21.04 11.17
C PHE A 74 -11.37 22.37 11.25
N LEU A 75 -10.10 22.33 11.69
CA LEU A 75 -9.24 23.51 11.76
C LEU A 75 -9.13 24.20 10.41
N ALA A 76 -8.88 23.45 9.33
CA ALA A 76 -8.77 23.99 7.97
C ALA A 76 -10.04 24.72 7.53
N ARG A 77 -11.22 24.22 7.91
CA ARG A 77 -12.50 24.90 7.62
C ARG A 77 -12.69 26.17 8.43
N CYS A 78 -12.25 26.19 9.68
CA CYS A 78 -12.40 27.35 10.56
C CYS A 78 -11.41 28.46 10.23
N SER A 79 -10.16 28.12 9.88
CA SER A 79 -9.11 29.07 9.51
C SER A 79 -9.17 29.51 8.05
N LEU A 80 -9.94 28.80 7.20
CA LEU A 80 -9.90 28.93 5.74
C LEU A 80 -8.50 28.67 5.15
N ASP A 81 -7.67 27.92 5.87
CA ASP A 81 -6.34 27.49 5.45
C ASP A 81 -6.30 25.96 5.31
N PRO A 82 -6.38 25.41 4.08
CA PRO A 82 -6.32 23.97 3.82
C PRO A 82 -5.03 23.30 4.30
N TRP A 83 -3.97 24.07 4.57
CA TRP A 83 -2.64 23.57 4.89
C TRP A 83 -2.31 23.68 6.38
N ILE A 84 -3.25 24.14 7.20
CA ILE A 84 -3.04 24.36 8.62
C ILE A 84 -2.47 23.11 9.31
N GLY A 85 -1.37 23.31 10.04
CA GLY A 85 -0.68 22.25 10.77
C GLY A 85 0.38 21.46 9.98
N TYR A 86 0.53 21.72 8.68
CA TYR A 86 1.61 21.19 7.86
C TYR A 86 2.76 22.19 7.70
N ALA A 87 3.99 21.70 7.59
CA ALA A 87 5.12 22.55 7.22
C ALA A 87 4.92 23.01 5.77
N SER A 88 5.26 24.27 5.48
CA SER A 88 4.92 24.98 4.24
C SER A 88 5.02 24.10 2.99
N PHE A 89 3.86 23.74 2.45
CA PHE A 89 3.71 23.11 1.15
C PHE A 89 2.67 23.92 0.38
N ILE A 90 3.11 24.72 -0.58
CA ILE A 90 2.23 25.44 -1.49
C ILE A 90 2.55 24.92 -2.90
N PRO A 91 1.73 24.01 -3.45
CA PRO A 91 1.93 23.57 -4.82
C PRO A 91 1.69 24.77 -5.75
N THR A 92 2.67 25.08 -6.60
CA THR A 92 2.60 26.22 -7.54
C THR A 92 1.57 25.99 -8.66
N SER A 93 1.16 24.74 -8.88
CA SER A 93 0.06 24.36 -9.77
C SER A 93 -0.64 23.11 -9.23
N PRO A 94 -1.97 22.98 -9.40
CA PRO A 94 -2.69 21.80 -8.92
C PRO A 94 -2.31 20.56 -9.73
N PRO A 95 -2.05 19.41 -9.09
CA PRO A 95 -1.98 18.15 -9.79
C PRO A 95 -3.36 17.79 -10.36
N ASP A 96 -3.41 16.88 -11.33
CA ASP A 96 -4.68 16.39 -11.87
C ASP A 96 -5.28 15.31 -10.95
N VAL A 97 -4.42 14.48 -10.35
CA VAL A 97 -4.79 13.43 -9.39
C VAL A 97 -3.94 13.55 -8.15
N VAL A 98 -4.55 13.41 -6.98
CA VAL A 98 -3.82 13.22 -5.72
C VAL A 98 -4.21 11.87 -5.10
N ILE A 99 -3.22 11.13 -4.60
CA ILE A 99 -3.42 9.80 -4.00
C ILE A 99 -2.81 9.79 -2.60
N GLY A 100 -3.65 9.65 -1.59
CA GLY A 100 -3.25 9.37 -0.21
C GLY A 100 -3.44 7.90 0.16
N CYS A 101 -2.64 7.41 1.10
CA CYS A 101 -2.88 6.12 1.75
C CYS A 101 -2.71 6.22 3.26
N GLY A 102 -3.66 5.62 3.98
CA GLY A 102 -3.67 5.57 5.45
C GLY A 102 -4.00 6.89 6.15
N ARG A 103 -4.09 6.83 7.47
CA ARG A 103 -4.65 7.90 8.31
C ARG A 103 -3.94 9.26 8.19
N SER A 104 -2.62 9.28 8.07
CA SER A 104 -1.82 10.52 8.13
C SER A 104 -1.95 11.40 6.88
N THR A 105 -2.42 10.87 5.76
CA THR A 105 -2.58 11.60 4.49
C THR A 105 -4.00 12.12 4.29
N VAL A 106 -4.97 11.67 5.10
CA VAL A 106 -6.40 11.99 4.99
C VAL A 106 -6.67 13.49 5.01
N ALA A 107 -6.13 14.20 6.01
CA ALA A 107 -6.38 15.63 6.15
C ALA A 107 -5.74 16.43 5.02
N LEU A 108 -4.53 16.04 4.60
CA LEU A 108 -3.84 16.64 3.47
C LEU A 108 -4.62 16.45 2.16
N CYS A 109 -5.12 15.24 1.89
CA CYS A 109 -6.00 14.96 0.74
C CYS A 109 -7.25 15.85 0.78
N ALA A 110 -7.91 15.94 1.93
CA ALA A 110 -9.06 16.82 2.09
C ALA A 110 -8.71 18.30 1.87
N GLY A 111 -7.52 18.74 2.29
CA GLY A 111 -6.98 20.07 2.02
C GLY A 111 -6.78 20.33 0.52
N PHE A 112 -6.20 19.37 -0.22
CA PHE A 112 -6.09 19.47 -1.68
C PHE A 112 -7.45 19.64 -2.35
N LYS A 113 -8.47 18.87 -1.97
CA LYS A 113 -9.82 18.99 -2.55
C LYS A 113 -10.46 20.34 -2.22
N GLN A 114 -10.18 20.91 -1.05
CA GLN A 114 -10.65 22.25 -0.66
C GLN A 114 -9.93 23.37 -1.43
N ALA A 115 -8.61 23.27 -1.58
CA ALA A 115 -7.80 24.25 -2.29
C ALA A 115 -8.03 24.20 -3.82
N PHE A 116 -8.24 23.00 -4.35
CA PHE A 116 -8.35 22.74 -5.79
C PHE A 116 -9.53 21.79 -6.07
N PRO A 117 -10.77 22.29 -6.21
CA PRO A 117 -11.95 21.44 -6.42
C PRO A 117 -11.88 20.54 -7.66
N SER A 118 -11.07 20.91 -8.66
CA SER A 118 -10.84 20.15 -9.89
C SER A 118 -9.87 18.97 -9.75
N VAL A 119 -9.12 18.87 -8.65
CA VAL A 119 -8.24 17.71 -8.43
C VAL A 119 -9.09 16.45 -8.23
N PHE A 120 -8.71 15.36 -8.88
CA PHE A 120 -9.29 14.06 -8.62
C PHE A 120 -8.59 13.44 -7.41
N ASN A 121 -9.26 13.44 -6.27
CA ASN A 121 -8.72 13.04 -4.98
C ASN A 121 -9.07 11.58 -4.65
N ILE A 122 -8.04 10.74 -4.52
CA ILE A 122 -8.16 9.33 -4.19
C ILE A 122 -7.55 9.07 -2.81
N GLN A 123 -8.30 8.40 -1.94
CA GLN A 123 -7.79 7.92 -0.66
C GLN A 123 -7.84 6.40 -0.59
N ILE A 124 -6.72 5.78 -0.26
CA ILE A 124 -6.62 4.36 0.08
C ILE A 124 -6.76 4.21 1.61
N GLN A 125 -7.54 3.21 2.03
CA GLN A 125 -8.06 2.97 3.38
C GLN A 125 -9.17 3.94 3.79
N HIS A 126 -10.02 3.53 4.73
CA HIS A 126 -11.14 4.36 5.17
C HIS A 126 -10.65 5.66 5.84
N PRO A 127 -11.05 6.86 5.36
CA PRO A 127 -10.50 8.13 5.84
C PRO A 127 -11.00 8.53 7.24
N ARG A 128 -12.14 7.98 7.68
CA ARG A 128 -12.78 8.27 8.99
C ARG A 128 -13.13 9.76 9.16
N VAL A 129 -13.32 10.45 8.03
CA VAL A 129 -13.90 11.80 7.89
C VAL A 129 -14.96 11.78 6.79
N ASN A 130 -15.64 12.90 6.55
CA ASN A 130 -16.69 12.98 5.54
C ASN A 130 -16.17 12.61 4.13
N LEU A 131 -16.82 11.64 3.49
CA LEU A 131 -16.36 11.07 2.20
C LEU A 131 -16.47 12.07 1.03
N ARG A 132 -17.18 13.19 1.18
CA ARG A 132 -17.29 14.25 0.15
C ARG A 132 -15.96 14.91 -0.22
N TYR A 133 -14.94 14.75 0.63
CA TYR A 133 -13.61 15.28 0.35
C TYR A 133 -12.84 14.45 -0.69
N PHE A 134 -13.36 13.29 -1.10
CA PHE A 134 -12.68 12.33 -1.97
C PHE A 134 -13.57 11.99 -3.17
N ASP A 135 -12.98 12.02 -4.36
CA ASP A 135 -13.66 11.57 -5.58
C ASP A 135 -13.67 10.04 -5.67
N ALA A 136 -12.69 9.37 -5.04
CA ALA A 136 -12.68 7.93 -4.83
C ALA A 136 -12.05 7.53 -3.49
N VAL A 137 -12.63 6.54 -2.83
CA VAL A 137 -12.10 5.90 -1.63
C VAL A 137 -11.93 4.42 -1.89
N VAL A 138 -10.70 3.93 -1.88
CA VAL A 138 -10.37 2.51 -2.06
C VAL A 138 -10.11 1.90 -0.70
N ALA A 139 -10.99 1.03 -0.22
CA ALA A 139 -10.92 0.55 1.16
C ALA A 139 -11.26 -0.94 1.29
N PRO A 140 -10.70 -1.65 2.28
CA PRO A 140 -11.05 -3.04 2.52
C PRO A 140 -12.53 -3.25 2.87
N PHE A 141 -13.10 -4.40 2.50
CA PHE A 141 -14.49 -4.75 2.87
C PHE A 141 -14.77 -4.61 4.38
N HIS A 142 -13.82 -4.98 5.24
CA HIS A 142 -13.99 -4.96 6.69
C HIS A 142 -14.01 -3.55 7.30
N ASP A 143 -13.59 -2.52 6.58
CA ASP A 143 -13.72 -1.13 7.01
C ASP A 143 -15.15 -0.60 6.82
N PHE A 144 -15.93 -1.28 5.99
CA PHE A 144 -17.34 -1.06 5.72
C PHE A 144 -18.14 -2.33 6.04
N PRO A 145 -18.13 -2.81 7.31
CA PRO A 145 -18.86 -4.02 7.67
C PRO A 145 -20.33 -3.88 7.29
N SER A 146 -21.02 -4.99 7.03
CA SER A 146 -22.45 -5.00 6.69
C SER A 146 -23.33 -4.29 7.73
N THR A 147 -22.84 -4.05 8.94
CA THR A 147 -23.47 -3.22 9.99
C THR A 147 -23.08 -1.73 9.97
N MET A 148 -22.02 -1.35 9.22
CA MET A 148 -21.66 0.03 8.84
C MET A 148 -21.87 0.32 7.34
N SER A 149 -22.71 -0.47 6.69
CA SER A 149 -23.84 0.18 6.07
C SER A 149 -24.54 0.96 7.18
N GLN A 150 -24.28 2.27 7.36
CA GLN A 150 -25.07 3.04 8.33
C GLN A 150 -26.54 2.86 7.91
N HIS A 151 -27.28 2.01 8.64
CA HIS A 151 -28.67 1.63 8.37
C HIS A 151 -28.95 0.70 7.17
N GLY A 152 -28.10 -0.28 6.84
CA GLY A 152 -28.42 -1.24 5.77
C GLY A 152 -28.24 -0.71 4.34
N ARG A 153 -27.62 0.46 4.19
CA ARG A 153 -27.35 1.11 2.89
C ARG A 153 -26.01 0.69 2.27
N PRO A 154 -25.96 0.43 0.95
CA PRO A 154 -24.69 0.15 0.27
C PRO A 154 -23.68 1.29 0.49
N PRO A 155 -22.37 1.01 0.38
CA PRO A 155 -21.35 2.04 0.38
C PRO A 155 -21.68 3.14 -0.66
N PRO A 156 -21.32 4.40 -0.39
CA PRO A 156 -21.48 5.47 -1.38
C PRO A 156 -20.79 5.12 -2.71
N SER A 157 -21.29 5.69 -3.81
CA SER A 157 -20.81 5.37 -5.17
C SER A 157 -19.34 5.70 -5.44
N ASN A 158 -18.74 6.58 -4.63
CA ASN A 158 -17.32 6.90 -4.66
C ASN A 158 -16.47 5.97 -3.77
N VAL A 159 -17.04 4.90 -3.21
CA VAL A 159 -16.31 3.90 -2.42
C VAL A 159 -16.11 2.63 -3.25
N HIS A 160 -14.86 2.22 -3.39
CA HIS A 160 -14.45 1.01 -4.09
C HIS A 160 -13.87 0.03 -3.08
N LEU A 161 -14.57 -1.08 -2.85
CA LEU A 161 -14.18 -2.06 -1.85
C LEU A 161 -13.15 -3.05 -2.40
N THR A 162 -12.17 -3.41 -1.58
CA THR A 162 -11.11 -4.37 -1.92
C THR A 162 -11.06 -5.55 -0.93
N PRO A 163 -10.67 -6.76 -1.40
CA PRO A 163 -10.47 -7.91 -0.51
C PRO A 163 -9.21 -7.81 0.35
N GLY A 164 -8.22 -7.05 -0.10
CA GLY A 164 -6.95 -6.81 0.60
C GLY A 164 -6.38 -5.44 0.22
N THR A 165 -5.09 -5.24 0.49
CA THR A 165 -4.42 -3.98 0.13
C THR A 165 -4.15 -3.90 -1.37
N VAL A 166 -4.04 -2.69 -1.91
CA VAL A 166 -3.58 -2.49 -3.29
C VAL A 166 -2.11 -2.92 -3.42
N CYS A 167 -1.77 -3.75 -4.40
CA CYS A 167 -0.38 -4.16 -4.65
C CYS A 167 -0.08 -4.22 -6.15
N ASP A 168 1.22 -4.20 -6.50
CA ASP A 168 1.69 -4.32 -7.88
C ASP A 168 2.47 -5.62 -8.10
N ILE A 169 1.81 -6.74 -7.78
CA ILE A 169 2.34 -8.08 -8.05
C ILE A 169 1.71 -8.60 -9.34
N SER A 170 2.56 -8.97 -10.30
CA SER A 170 2.15 -9.54 -11.57
C SER A 170 3.06 -10.72 -11.92
N ARG A 171 2.56 -11.64 -12.76
CA ARG A 171 3.40 -12.75 -13.26
C ARG A 171 4.66 -12.25 -13.97
N ALA A 172 4.54 -11.15 -14.71
CA ALA A 172 5.67 -10.53 -15.39
C ALA A 172 6.71 -9.98 -14.39
N SER A 173 6.28 -9.23 -13.37
CA SER A 173 7.20 -8.69 -12.37
C SER A 173 7.87 -9.79 -11.53
N LEU A 174 7.17 -10.89 -11.24
CA LEU A 174 7.75 -12.06 -10.58
C LEU A 174 8.74 -12.81 -11.48
N ALA A 175 8.44 -12.97 -12.77
CA ALA A 175 9.37 -13.61 -13.72
C ALA A 175 10.66 -12.79 -13.88
N SER A 176 10.55 -11.46 -14.03
CA SER A 176 11.69 -10.56 -14.08
C SER A 176 12.51 -10.61 -12.79
N ALA A 177 11.87 -10.61 -11.62
CA ALA A 177 12.56 -10.74 -10.34
C ALA A 177 13.25 -12.10 -10.21
N ARG A 178 12.59 -13.19 -10.66
CA ARG A 178 13.19 -14.53 -10.66
C ARG A 178 14.50 -14.53 -11.44
N GLN A 179 14.46 -13.99 -12.65
CA GLN A 179 15.60 -13.94 -13.55
C GLN A 179 16.73 -13.08 -12.99
N ALA A 180 16.42 -11.88 -12.49
CA ALA A 180 17.43 -10.98 -11.92
C ALA A 180 18.24 -11.62 -10.78
N TRP A 181 17.60 -12.44 -9.94
CA TRP A 181 18.29 -13.17 -8.87
C TRP A 181 18.98 -14.45 -9.34
N LEU A 182 18.67 -15.00 -10.51
CA LEU A 182 19.41 -16.11 -11.14
C LEU A 182 20.63 -15.62 -11.94
N ASP A 183 20.59 -14.38 -12.42
CA ASP A 183 21.68 -13.76 -13.17
C ASP A 183 22.87 -13.40 -12.25
N ASP A 184 22.66 -13.31 -10.93
CA ASP A 184 23.71 -13.16 -9.92
C ASP A 184 24.17 -14.53 -9.41
N PRO A 185 25.37 -15.03 -9.79
CA PRO A 185 25.84 -16.37 -9.40
C PRO A 185 26.05 -16.53 -7.88
N SER A 186 26.21 -15.43 -7.15
CA SER A 186 26.39 -15.43 -5.70
C SER A 186 25.06 -15.41 -4.92
N SER A 187 23.95 -15.31 -5.65
CA SER A 187 22.61 -15.23 -5.09
C SER A 187 22.16 -16.52 -4.43
N TRP A 188 21.38 -16.34 -3.37
CA TRP A 188 20.61 -17.40 -2.69
C TRP A 188 19.64 -18.14 -3.61
N ALA A 189 19.32 -17.59 -4.80
CA ALA A 189 18.44 -18.24 -5.77
C ALA A 189 18.94 -19.62 -6.21
N HIS A 190 20.27 -19.81 -6.25
CA HIS A 190 20.93 -21.05 -6.64
C HIS A 190 20.93 -22.14 -5.56
N LEU A 191 20.44 -21.84 -4.35
CA LEU A 191 20.26 -22.86 -3.31
C LEU A 191 19.28 -23.95 -3.77
N PRO A 192 19.41 -25.21 -3.32
CA PRO A 192 18.48 -26.28 -3.66
C PRO A 192 17.01 -25.92 -3.36
N SER A 193 16.10 -26.47 -4.17
CA SER A 193 14.65 -26.38 -3.96
C SER A 193 14.15 -27.59 -3.14
N PRO A 194 12.98 -27.53 -2.46
CA PRO A 194 12.07 -26.38 -2.38
C PRO A 194 12.56 -25.28 -1.44
N LYS A 195 12.25 -24.02 -1.77
CA LYS A 195 12.56 -22.85 -0.94
C LYS A 195 11.29 -22.34 -0.27
N ILE A 196 11.33 -22.12 1.04
CA ILE A 196 10.24 -21.48 1.79
C ILE A 196 10.67 -20.06 2.14
N ALA A 197 9.89 -19.07 1.71
CA ALA A 197 10.13 -17.68 2.10
C ALA A 197 9.44 -17.39 3.43
N VAL A 198 10.19 -16.92 4.42
CA VAL A 198 9.65 -16.43 5.69
C VAL A 198 9.74 -14.91 5.70
N LEU A 199 8.59 -14.25 5.66
CA LEU A 199 8.46 -12.81 5.64
C LEU A 199 8.06 -12.34 7.04
N VAL A 200 8.99 -11.68 7.71
CA VAL A 200 8.76 -11.08 9.01
C VAL A 200 8.65 -9.58 8.81
N GLY A 201 7.54 -9.00 9.23
CA GLY A 201 7.34 -7.57 9.17
C GLY A 201 8.11 -6.81 10.25
N GLY A 202 7.83 -5.50 10.33
CA GLY A 202 8.63 -4.59 11.15
C GLY A 202 8.12 -4.48 12.58
N SER A 203 8.96 -3.97 13.49
CA SER A 203 8.48 -3.54 14.80
C SER A 203 7.35 -2.52 14.63
N CYS A 204 6.23 -2.73 15.31
CA CYS A 204 5.10 -1.81 15.29
C CYS A 204 4.80 -1.30 16.71
N ARG A 205 3.80 -0.41 16.84
CA ARG A 205 3.43 0.21 18.12
C ARG A 205 2.69 -0.82 19.00
N GLY A 206 3.43 -1.80 19.51
CA GLY A 206 2.90 -2.92 20.29
C GLY A 206 3.89 -4.06 20.54
N TYR A 207 4.94 -4.21 19.72
CA TYR A 207 6.03 -5.17 19.94
C TYR A 207 7.24 -4.82 19.07
N SER A 208 8.41 -5.33 19.47
CA SER A 208 9.64 -5.24 18.70
C SER A 208 10.12 -6.64 18.34
N PHE A 209 10.62 -6.80 17.12
CA PHE A 209 11.34 -8.02 16.75
C PHE A 209 12.81 -7.88 17.16
N THR A 210 13.34 -8.91 17.79
CA THR A 210 14.78 -9.08 18.03
C THR A 210 15.19 -10.36 17.33
N LEU A 211 16.21 -10.27 16.47
CA LEU A 211 16.81 -11.46 15.88
C LEU A 211 17.58 -12.19 16.98
N GLY A 212 17.16 -13.40 17.31
CA GLY A 212 18.01 -14.33 18.05
C GLY A 212 19.28 -14.63 17.24
N MET A 213 20.34 -15.08 17.92
CA MET A 213 21.63 -15.50 17.31
C MET A 213 21.41 -16.24 15.98
N PRO A 214 22.30 -16.04 14.98
CA PRO A 214 22.06 -16.50 13.62
C PRO A 214 21.92 -18.02 13.60
N ILE A 215 20.67 -18.47 13.51
CA ILE A 215 20.38 -19.74 12.90
C ILE A 215 20.77 -19.55 11.42
N THR A 216 21.18 -20.62 10.77
CA THR A 216 21.71 -20.59 9.41
C THR A 216 20.64 -20.50 8.28
N PRO A 217 19.54 -19.71 8.34
CA PRO A 217 18.95 -19.20 7.09
C PRO A 217 19.64 -17.93 6.61
N THR A 218 19.68 -17.75 5.28
CA THR A 218 20.13 -16.51 4.64
C THR A 218 19.15 -15.39 4.99
N LEU A 219 19.45 -14.65 6.05
CA LEU A 219 18.65 -13.52 6.52
C LEU A 219 18.94 -12.29 5.67
N PHE A 220 17.89 -11.68 5.13
CA PHE A 220 18.02 -10.42 4.40
C PHE A 220 17.12 -9.35 5.01
N SER A 221 17.68 -8.15 5.17
CA SER A 221 16.85 -6.97 5.44
C SER A 221 16.12 -6.56 4.16
N MET A 222 14.83 -6.29 4.23
CA MET A 222 14.07 -5.68 3.12
C MET A 222 14.51 -4.23 2.81
N THR A 223 15.45 -3.67 3.58
CA THR A 223 16.06 -2.36 3.31
C THR A 223 17.38 -2.45 2.54
N CYS A 224 17.90 -3.66 2.25
CA CYS A 224 19.09 -3.78 1.42
C CYS A 224 18.80 -3.43 -0.05
N SER A 225 19.85 -3.08 -0.78
CA SER A 225 19.80 -2.81 -2.21
C SER A 225 20.67 -3.84 -2.93
N PRO A 226 20.13 -4.64 -3.86
CA PRO A 226 18.72 -4.68 -4.28
C PRO A 226 17.80 -5.31 -3.22
N ASN A 227 16.53 -4.88 -3.18
CA ASN A 227 15.54 -5.43 -2.26
C ASN A 227 15.13 -6.86 -2.67
N PRO A 228 15.32 -7.89 -1.82
CA PRO A 228 15.10 -9.29 -2.17
C PRO A 228 13.64 -9.72 -2.14
N PHE A 229 12.73 -8.87 -1.68
CA PHE A 229 11.32 -9.21 -1.49
C PHE A 229 10.68 -9.84 -2.73
N MET A 230 10.78 -9.19 -3.89
CA MET A 230 10.23 -9.74 -5.15
C MET A 230 10.91 -11.05 -5.56
N GLY A 231 12.20 -11.19 -5.26
CA GLY A 231 12.94 -12.43 -5.46
C GLY A 231 12.35 -13.56 -4.61
N PHE A 232 12.15 -13.31 -3.30
CA PHE A 232 11.55 -14.29 -2.40
C PHE A 232 10.16 -14.71 -2.85
N LEU A 233 9.30 -13.76 -3.22
CA LEU A 233 7.97 -14.08 -3.76
C LEU A 233 8.06 -14.94 -5.03
N ALA A 234 9.04 -14.64 -5.90
CA ALA A 234 9.19 -15.37 -7.15
C ALA A 234 9.75 -16.79 -6.94
N HIS A 235 10.75 -16.97 -6.09
CA HIS A 235 11.48 -18.25 -5.93
C HIS A 235 10.87 -19.21 -4.90
N ALA A 236 9.95 -18.75 -4.06
CA ALA A 236 9.30 -19.56 -3.05
C ALA A 236 8.45 -20.68 -3.67
N ALA A 237 8.47 -21.86 -3.04
CA ALA A 237 7.48 -22.91 -3.21
C ALA A 237 6.29 -22.73 -2.23
N ALA A 238 6.53 -22.04 -1.11
CA ALA A 238 5.53 -21.62 -0.14
C ALA A 238 6.04 -20.38 0.63
N ILE A 239 5.11 -19.59 1.17
CA ILE A 239 5.41 -18.36 1.90
C ILE A 239 4.80 -18.44 3.30
N VAL A 240 5.57 -18.09 4.32
CA VAL A 240 5.08 -17.84 5.67
C VAL A 240 5.24 -16.36 5.96
N ALA A 241 4.18 -15.67 6.39
CA ALA A 241 4.21 -14.26 6.69
C ALA A 241 3.63 -13.97 8.08
N THR A 242 4.18 -12.97 8.77
CA THR A 242 3.59 -12.45 10.00
C THR A 242 2.38 -11.54 9.69
N PRO A 243 1.35 -11.47 10.56
CA PRO A 243 0.11 -10.74 10.28
C PRO A 243 0.24 -9.22 10.43
N ASP A 244 1.39 -8.71 10.87
CA ASP A 244 1.60 -7.31 11.19
C ASP A 244 1.55 -6.37 9.98
N SER A 245 1.81 -6.92 8.80
CA SER A 245 1.73 -6.22 7.54
C SER A 245 0.74 -6.90 6.62
N ILE A 246 -0.50 -6.39 6.60
CA ILE A 246 -1.52 -6.83 5.65
C ILE A 246 -1.04 -6.64 4.20
N SER A 247 -0.21 -5.63 3.92
CA SER A 247 0.39 -5.43 2.60
C SER A 247 1.30 -6.59 2.20
N MET A 248 2.15 -7.03 3.11
CA MET A 248 3.05 -8.17 2.88
C MET A 248 2.27 -9.46 2.64
N VAL A 249 1.25 -9.73 3.47
CA VAL A 249 0.37 -10.90 3.29
C VAL A 249 -0.37 -10.84 1.96
N THR A 250 -0.86 -9.65 1.57
CA THR A 250 -1.55 -9.47 0.29
C THR A 250 -0.61 -9.71 -0.89
N GLU A 251 0.61 -9.19 -0.84
CA GLU A 251 1.64 -9.40 -1.87
C GLU A 251 2.04 -10.89 -1.97
N ALA A 252 2.17 -11.58 -0.84
CA ALA A 252 2.43 -13.02 -0.79
C ALA A 252 1.31 -13.83 -1.46
N ILE A 253 0.05 -13.54 -1.16
CA ILE A 253 -1.09 -14.21 -1.82
C ILE A 253 -1.13 -13.86 -3.30
N ALA A 254 -0.89 -12.59 -3.67
CA ALA A 254 -0.88 -12.13 -5.04
C ALA A 254 0.24 -12.77 -5.89
N SER A 255 1.28 -13.32 -5.25
CA SER A 255 2.30 -14.12 -5.95
C SER A 255 1.76 -15.43 -6.54
N GLY A 256 0.60 -15.90 -6.06
CA GLY A 256 0.02 -17.18 -6.42
C GLY A 256 0.64 -18.36 -5.67
N MET A 257 1.52 -18.11 -4.69
CA MET A 257 2.11 -19.16 -3.86
C MET A 257 1.22 -19.49 -2.65
N PRO A 258 1.24 -20.75 -2.17
CA PRO A 258 0.65 -21.11 -0.88
C PRO A 258 1.19 -20.19 0.22
N THR A 259 0.31 -19.47 0.90
CA THR A 259 0.69 -18.47 1.90
C THR A 259 0.12 -18.81 3.27
N PHE A 260 0.98 -18.90 4.28
CA PHE A 260 0.63 -19.16 5.67
C PHE A 260 0.80 -17.88 6.47
N VAL A 261 -0.22 -17.48 7.21
CA VAL A 261 -0.11 -16.37 8.17
C VAL A 261 0.12 -16.95 9.56
N CYS A 262 1.24 -16.57 10.17
CA CYS A 262 1.67 -17.01 11.49
C CYS A 262 1.51 -15.88 12.50
N ASP A 263 0.41 -15.89 13.26
CA ASP A 263 0.13 -14.90 14.30
C ASP A 263 0.77 -15.32 15.64
N SER A 264 1.62 -14.45 16.18
CA SER A 264 2.41 -14.67 17.38
C SER A 264 1.84 -13.97 18.63
N HIS A 265 0.55 -13.63 18.69
CA HIS A 265 -0.12 -13.31 19.97
C HIS A 265 -0.03 -14.46 21.02
N LEU A 266 0.76 -15.52 20.77
CA LEU A 266 1.06 -16.61 21.67
C LEU A 266 2.53 -17.04 21.82
N THR A 267 3.58 -16.49 21.18
CA THR A 267 5.00 -16.75 21.59
C THR A 267 6.07 -16.11 20.70
N THR A 268 7.24 -15.87 21.30
CA THR A 268 8.55 -15.68 20.65
C THR A 268 8.86 -16.87 19.72
N VAL A 269 9.02 -16.63 18.41
CA VAL A 269 9.44 -17.68 17.46
C VAL A 269 10.95 -17.87 17.58
N HIS A 270 11.38 -18.71 18.51
CA HIS A 270 12.65 -19.40 18.37
C HIS A 270 12.41 -20.56 17.40
N MET A 271 13.04 -20.50 16.24
CA MET A 271 12.89 -21.49 15.19
C MET A 271 13.70 -22.76 15.53
N TYR A 272 13.43 -23.35 16.69
CA TYR A 272 13.75 -24.72 17.09
C TYR A 272 12.78 -25.11 18.23
N SER A 273 11.95 -26.13 17.98
CA SER A 273 11.04 -26.76 18.95
C SER A 273 10.13 -25.78 19.73
N VAL A 274 8.95 -25.48 19.19
CA VAL A 274 7.90 -24.74 19.93
C VAL A 274 7.07 -25.76 20.73
N PRO A 275 6.99 -25.68 22.07
CA PRO A 275 6.13 -26.55 22.88
C PRO A 275 4.68 -26.01 23.00
N TYR A 276 4.28 -25.07 22.12
CA TYR A 276 2.98 -24.42 22.18
C TYR A 276 2.29 -24.37 20.81
N THR A 277 0.96 -24.46 20.83
CA THR A 277 0.09 -24.51 19.65
C THR A 277 0.05 -23.16 18.94
N THR A 278 0.74 -23.03 17.80
CA THR A 278 0.64 -21.86 16.92
C THR A 278 -0.59 -21.97 16.03
N LYS A 279 -1.42 -20.90 15.96
CA LYS A 279 -2.51 -20.83 14.98
C LYS A 279 -1.96 -20.37 13.64
N CYS A 280 -1.87 -21.28 12.69
CA CYS A 280 -1.54 -20.97 11.30
C CYS A 280 -2.84 -20.86 10.49
N THR A 281 -3.00 -19.78 9.73
CA THR A 281 -4.08 -19.68 8.73
C THR A 281 -3.49 -19.86 7.34
N LEU A 282 -4.00 -20.82 6.58
CA LEU A 282 -3.54 -21.13 5.23
C LEU A 282 -4.43 -20.46 4.18
N PHE A 283 -3.82 -19.61 3.37
CA PHE A 283 -4.43 -19.04 2.18
C PHE A 283 -3.93 -19.77 0.94
N MET A 284 -4.87 -20.49 0.31
CA MET A 284 -4.73 -21.02 -1.05
C MET A 284 -4.72 -19.84 -2.04
N PRO A 285 -4.23 -19.99 -3.29
CA PRO A 285 -3.81 -18.88 -4.19
C PRO A 285 -4.94 -17.97 -4.74
N ARG A 286 -6.05 -17.81 -4.01
CA ARG A 286 -7.15 -16.89 -4.30
C ARG A 286 -7.44 -16.01 -3.08
N LEU A 287 -7.31 -14.70 -3.27
CA LEU A 287 -7.69 -13.65 -2.30
C LEU A 287 -9.14 -13.78 -1.79
N GLU A 288 -10.01 -14.43 -2.56
CA GLU A 288 -11.43 -14.68 -2.22
C GLU A 288 -11.62 -15.50 -0.93
N ARG A 289 -10.63 -16.30 -0.51
CA ARG A 289 -10.71 -17.17 0.68
C ARG A 289 -10.18 -16.54 1.97
N TRP A 290 -9.98 -15.22 2.00
CA TRP A 290 -9.37 -14.52 3.14
C TRP A 290 -10.15 -14.66 4.47
N PHE A 291 -11.41 -15.11 4.40
CA PHE A 291 -12.31 -15.29 5.54
C PHE A 291 -12.62 -16.76 5.88
N GLY A 292 -11.81 -17.71 5.38
CA GLY A 292 -11.91 -19.12 5.78
C GLY A 292 -11.43 -19.33 7.22
N GLY A 293 -12.14 -20.17 7.99
CA GLY A 293 -11.79 -20.50 9.37
C GLY A 293 -10.40 -21.15 9.53
N PRO A 294 -9.92 -21.32 10.77
CA PRO A 294 -8.57 -21.82 11.05
C PRO A 294 -8.35 -23.19 10.40
N VAL A 295 -7.18 -23.36 9.75
CA VAL A 295 -6.74 -24.65 9.23
C VAL A 295 -5.91 -25.32 10.29
N THR A 296 -6.41 -26.41 10.85
CA THR A 296 -5.62 -27.27 11.75
C THR A 296 -4.62 -28.05 10.89
N LEU A 297 -3.32 -27.77 11.04
CA LEU A 297 -2.29 -28.61 10.45
C LEU A 297 -2.34 -29.97 11.15
N GLY A 298 -2.88 -30.97 10.46
CA GLY A 298 -2.81 -32.36 10.89
C GLY A 298 -1.35 -32.81 10.96
N SER A 299 -1.03 -33.65 11.93
CA SER A 299 0.30 -34.11 12.33
C SER A 299 1.10 -34.91 11.29
N ASN A 300 0.75 -34.87 10.00
CA ASN A 300 1.42 -35.64 8.96
C ASN A 300 1.70 -34.79 7.72
N VAL A 301 2.81 -34.04 7.73
CA VAL A 301 3.52 -33.65 6.51
C VAL A 301 5.02 -33.73 6.82
N ILE A 302 5.67 -34.75 6.25
CA ILE A 302 7.12 -34.95 6.19
C ILE A 302 7.67 -34.05 5.08
#